data_AF-A0A7Z0NJ54-F1
#
_entry.id   AF-A0A7Z0NJ54-F1
#
_cell.length_a   1.000
_cell.length_b   1.000
_cell.length_c   1.000
_cell.angle_alpha   90.00
_cell.angle_beta   90.00
_cell.angle_gamma   90.00
#
_symmetry.space_group_name_H-M   'P 1'
#
loop_
_entity.id
_entity.type
_entity.pdbx_description
1 polymer ?
#
loop_
_entity_poly.entity_id
_entity_poly.type
_entity_poly.pdbx_seq_one_letter_code
_entity_poly.pdbx_strand_id
1 'polypeptide(L)'
;MLPSIGLSPRPGTICTFFVRQLRVADLSGGFDPARWPALWADYAVDWREEWFGHGIEPPTWYMADDTILAGLDGISFPSQSYPGGTNLVIYGSSTRSHNQLRVYDPDNTLSTLRGLSKPSLP
;
A
#
# COMPACT_ATOMS: atom_id res chain seq x y z
N MET A 1 14.28 -37.28 -10.24
CA MET A 1 14.00 -36.21 -11.20
C MET A 1 12.56 -35.75 -10.93
N LEU A 2 12.38 -34.69 -10.14
CA LEU A 2 11.06 -34.12 -9.84
C LEU A 2 10.71 -33.12 -10.95
N PRO A 3 9.46 -33.09 -11.46
CA PRO A 3 9.07 -32.12 -12.46
C PRO A 3 9.09 -30.74 -11.84
N SER A 4 9.89 -29.84 -12.41
CA SER A 4 9.81 -28.41 -12.16
C SER A 4 8.43 -27.93 -12.59
N ILE A 5 7.53 -27.71 -11.62
CA ILE A 5 6.29 -26.96 -11.85
C ILE A 5 6.72 -25.56 -12.23
N GLY A 6 6.77 -25.30 -13.54
CA GLY A 6 6.94 -23.96 -14.09
C GLY A 6 5.70 -23.13 -13.78
N LEU A 7 5.60 -22.63 -12.55
CA LEU A 7 4.73 -21.51 -12.23
C LEU A 7 5.35 -20.29 -12.93
N SER A 8 5.02 -20.10 -14.21
CA SER A 8 5.21 -18.81 -14.84
C SER A 8 4.41 -17.80 -14.00
N PRO A 9 5.04 -16.77 -13.41
CA PRO A 9 4.32 -15.79 -12.63
C PRO A 9 3.22 -15.21 -13.53
N ARG A 10 1.97 -15.28 -13.07
CA ARG A 10 0.88 -14.63 -13.81
C ARG A 10 1.21 -13.14 -13.84
N PRO A 11 1.13 -12.48 -15.00
CA PRO A 11 1.35 -11.04 -15.07
C PRO A 11 0.36 -10.33 -14.13
N GLY A 12 0.86 -9.33 -13.41
CA GLY A 12 0.00 -8.46 -12.61
C GLY A 12 -0.84 -7.55 -13.50
N THR A 13 -2.09 -7.31 -13.12
CA THR A 13 -2.96 -6.31 -13.77
C THR A 13 -2.78 -4.97 -13.06
N ILE A 14 -2.45 -3.93 -13.81
CA ILE A 14 -2.48 -2.53 -13.33
C ILE A 14 -3.81 -1.92 -13.76
N CYS A 15 -4.49 -1.23 -12.85
CA CYS A 15 -5.75 -0.55 -13.11
C CYS A 15 -5.75 0.86 -12.51
N THR A 16 -6.60 1.72 -13.06
CA THR A 16 -6.81 3.07 -12.56
C THR A 16 -7.82 3.04 -11.42
N PHE A 17 -7.57 3.80 -10.36
CA PHE A 17 -8.52 4.00 -9.26
C PHE A 17 -9.05 5.44 -9.28
N PHE A 18 -10.32 5.59 -8.94
CA PHE A 18 -10.86 6.89 -8.52
C PHE A 18 -10.81 6.97 -7.01
N VAL A 19 -10.18 8.02 -6.50
CA VAL A 19 -9.99 8.26 -5.08
C VAL A 19 -10.53 9.64 -4.73
N ARG A 20 -11.32 9.74 -3.65
CA ARG A 20 -11.95 10.99 -3.19
C ARG A 20 -12.01 11.05 -1.68
N GLN A 21 -11.80 12.25 -1.13
CA GLN A 21 -12.05 12.58 0.28
C GLN A 21 -11.37 11.61 1.27
N LEU A 22 -10.17 11.14 0.95
CA LEU A 22 -9.35 10.39 1.90
C LEU A 22 -8.67 11.35 2.87
N ARG A 23 -8.58 10.93 4.12
CA ARG A 23 -7.75 11.59 5.14
C ARG A 23 -6.39 10.93 5.13
N VAL A 24 -5.38 11.60 4.60
CA VAL A 24 -4.03 11.01 4.47
C VAL A 24 -3.00 11.79 5.25
N ALA A 25 -1.98 11.11 5.75
CA ALA A 25 -0.74 11.74 6.17
C ALA A 25 -0.03 12.25 4.91
N ASP A 26 0.10 13.57 4.78
CA ASP A 26 0.62 14.20 3.57
C ASP A 26 2.13 14.46 3.67
N LEU A 27 2.91 13.45 3.31
CA LEU A 27 4.37 13.50 3.19
C LEU A 27 4.81 13.90 1.78
N SER A 28 3.91 14.35 0.88
CA SER A 28 4.27 14.61 -0.53
C SER A 28 5.32 15.71 -0.71
N GLY A 29 5.47 16.60 0.29
CA GLY A 29 6.54 17.62 0.35
C GLY A 29 7.89 17.08 0.81
N GLY A 30 8.01 15.80 1.13
CA GLY A 30 9.18 15.20 1.76
C GLY A 30 9.17 15.30 3.29
N PHE A 31 10.22 14.75 3.91
CA PHE A 31 10.37 14.74 5.36
C PHE A 31 10.71 16.13 5.92
N ASP A 32 9.99 16.51 6.98
CA ASP A 32 10.20 17.71 7.78
C ASP A 32 10.26 17.28 9.26
N PRO A 33 11.41 17.41 9.94
CA PRO A 33 11.57 16.97 11.32
C PRO A 33 10.72 17.78 12.32
N ALA A 34 10.19 18.94 11.93
CA ALA A 34 9.24 19.69 12.77
C ALA A 34 7.81 19.15 12.70
N ARG A 35 7.50 18.32 11.68
CA ARG A 35 6.14 17.79 11.43
C ARG A 35 6.04 16.29 11.63
N TRP A 36 7.12 15.55 11.39
CA TRP A 36 7.10 14.10 11.32
C TRP A 36 8.02 13.46 12.36
N PRO A 37 7.65 12.29 12.92
CA PRO A 37 8.54 11.51 13.78
C PRO A 37 9.84 11.15 13.05
N ALA A 38 10.97 11.10 13.76
CA ALA A 38 12.28 10.85 13.15
C ALA A 38 12.33 9.56 12.30
N LEU A 39 11.59 8.52 12.70
CA LEU A 39 11.50 7.25 11.95
C LEU A 39 10.94 7.43 10.52
N TRP A 40 10.15 8.47 10.28
CA TRP A 40 9.57 8.76 8.96
C TRP A 40 10.60 9.37 7.99
N ALA A 41 11.81 9.70 8.44
CA ALA A 41 12.89 10.13 7.56
C ALA A 41 13.27 9.03 6.55
N ASP A 42 13.11 7.77 6.95
CA ASP A 42 13.43 6.58 6.15
C ASP A 42 12.25 6.09 5.29
N TYR A 43 11.26 6.97 5.01
CA TYR A 43 10.11 6.63 4.15
C TYR A 43 10.51 6.12 2.76
N ALA A 44 11.73 6.45 2.34
CA ALA A 44 12.31 6.11 1.05
C ALA A 44 13.19 4.83 1.07
N VAL A 45 13.22 4.09 2.18
CA VAL A 45 13.96 2.82 2.24
C VAL A 45 13.43 1.80 1.24
N ASP A 46 14.30 0.95 0.68
CA ASP A 46 13.87 -0.22 -0.10
C ASP A 46 13.32 -1.28 0.85
N TRP A 47 12.04 -1.15 1.18
CA TRP A 47 11.36 -2.05 2.09
C TRP A 47 11.36 -3.51 1.61
N ARG A 48 11.48 -3.76 0.30
CA ARG A 48 11.54 -5.13 -0.23
C ARG A 48 12.88 -5.77 0.09
N GLU A 49 13.97 -5.02 -0.09
CA GLU A 49 15.30 -5.53 0.26
C GLU A 49 15.43 -5.76 1.77
N GLU A 50 14.94 -4.84 2.60
CA GLU A 50 14.97 -5.04 4.06
C GLU A 50 14.23 -6.31 4.48
N TRP A 51 13.03 -6.52 3.95
CA TRP A 51 12.23 -7.67 4.32
C TRP A 51 12.71 -8.99 3.68
N PHE A 52 12.86 -9.03 2.36
CA PHE A 52 13.19 -10.27 1.64
C PHE A 52 14.69 -10.59 1.61
N GLY A 53 15.54 -9.57 1.64
CA GLY A 53 16.99 -9.71 1.66
C GLY A 53 17.52 -9.90 3.07
N HIS A 54 17.09 -9.05 4.03
CA HIS A 54 17.66 -9.02 5.38
C HIS A 54 16.77 -9.64 6.47
N GLY A 55 15.48 -9.87 6.20
CA GLY A 55 14.53 -10.32 7.22
C GLY A 55 14.24 -9.27 8.30
N ILE A 56 14.46 -8.00 7.98
CA ILE A 56 14.27 -6.86 8.88
C ILE A 56 12.93 -6.22 8.57
N GLU A 57 12.16 -5.92 9.62
CA GLU A 57 10.93 -5.15 9.48
C GLU A 57 11.26 -3.71 9.06
N PRO A 58 10.77 -3.26 7.89
CA PRO A 58 11.11 -1.94 7.40
C PRO A 58 10.42 -0.84 8.22
N PRO A 59 11.08 0.32 8.43
CA PRO A 59 10.50 1.49 9.10
C PRO A 59 9.13 1.93 8.56
N THR A 60 8.85 1.65 7.28
CA THR A 60 7.58 1.98 6.61
C THR A 60 6.37 1.21 7.16
N TRP A 61 6.57 0.09 7.88
CA TRP A 61 5.49 -0.61 8.57
C TRP A 61 5.05 0.13 9.83
N TYR A 62 5.99 0.67 10.61
CA TYR A 62 5.67 1.55 11.75
C TYR A 62 4.95 2.83 11.33
N MET A 63 5.30 3.39 10.16
CA MET A 63 4.55 4.53 9.60
C MET A 63 3.08 4.18 9.32
N ALA A 64 2.79 2.92 8.93
CA ALA A 64 1.43 2.44 8.74
C ALA A 64 0.67 2.39 10.07
N ASP A 65 1.30 1.88 11.13
CA ASP A 65 0.71 1.84 12.47
C ASP A 65 0.39 3.24 12.99
N ASP A 66 1.34 4.18 12.91
CA ASP A 66 1.13 5.60 13.28
C ASP A 66 -0.08 6.19 12.53
N THR A 67 -0.16 5.93 11.22
CA THR A 67 -1.23 6.43 10.35
C THR A 67 -2.58 5.84 10.73
N ILE A 68 -2.65 4.53 10.98
CA ILE A 68 -3.87 3.84 11.37
C ILE A 68 -4.33 4.29 12.76
N LEU A 69 -3.42 4.40 13.73
CA LEU A 69 -3.70 4.88 15.09
C LEU A 69 -4.20 6.32 15.10
N ALA A 70 -3.73 7.16 14.19
CA ALA A 70 -4.23 8.52 13.97
C ALA A 70 -5.62 8.58 13.30
N GLY A 71 -6.20 7.43 12.93
CA GLY A 71 -7.50 7.34 12.27
C GLY A 71 -7.48 7.88 10.84
N LEU A 72 -6.34 7.77 10.16
CA LEU A 72 -6.16 8.16 8.77
C LEU A 72 -6.33 6.97 7.82
N ASP A 73 -6.63 7.27 6.56
CA ASP A 73 -6.83 6.30 5.49
C ASP A 73 -5.51 5.86 4.84
N GLY A 74 -4.41 6.59 5.00
CA GLY A 74 -3.21 6.30 4.24
C GLY A 74 -2.16 7.38 4.26
N ILE A 75 -1.14 7.21 3.41
CA ILE A 75 0.01 8.11 3.30
C ILE A 75 0.20 8.52 1.84
N SER A 76 0.39 9.82 1.61
CA SER A 76 0.82 10.40 0.34
C SER A 76 2.31 10.75 0.43
N PHE A 77 3.16 10.31 -0.50
CA PHE A 77 4.62 10.52 -0.44
C PHE A 77 5.26 10.59 -1.84
N PRO A 78 6.48 11.17 -1.97
CA PRO A 78 7.15 11.30 -3.26
C PRO A 78 7.41 9.94 -3.95
N SER A 79 7.23 9.90 -5.26
CA SER A 79 7.58 8.72 -6.05
C SER A 79 9.09 8.63 -6.26
N GLN A 80 9.66 7.45 -6.02
CA GLN A 80 11.06 7.15 -6.33
C GLN A 80 11.27 6.76 -7.79
N SER A 81 10.25 6.17 -8.43
CA SER A 81 10.33 5.69 -9.81
C SER A 81 10.04 6.78 -10.84
N TYR A 82 9.29 7.81 -10.46
CA TYR A 82 8.94 8.92 -11.34
C TYR A 82 9.19 10.26 -10.63
N PRO A 83 10.30 10.98 -10.92
CA PRO A 83 10.60 12.27 -10.33
C PRO A 83 9.45 13.27 -10.51
N GLY A 84 9.04 13.93 -9.42
CA GLY A 84 7.88 14.83 -9.39
C GLY A 84 6.53 14.12 -9.26
N GLY A 85 6.51 12.78 -9.31
CA GLY A 85 5.33 11.97 -9.01
C GLY A 85 5.04 11.87 -7.52
N THR A 86 3.81 11.50 -7.20
CA THR A 86 3.36 11.19 -5.84
C THR A 86 2.73 9.80 -5.81
N ASN A 87 3.11 9.02 -4.81
CA ASN A 87 2.51 7.75 -4.48
C ASN A 87 1.48 7.93 -3.38
N LEU A 88 0.43 7.12 -3.41
CA LEU A 88 -0.59 7.05 -2.38
C LEU A 88 -0.75 5.60 -1.94
N VAL A 89 -0.52 5.34 -0.65
CA VAL A 89 -0.84 4.06 -0.01
C VAL A 89 -2.15 4.22 0.74
N ILE A 90 -3.03 3.22 0.60
CA ILE A 90 -4.36 3.17 1.20
C ILE A 90 -4.43 1.88 2.04
N TYR A 91 -4.56 2.00 3.36
CA TYR A 91 -4.53 0.83 4.25
C TYR A 91 -5.87 0.09 4.29
N GLY A 92 -5.86 -1.23 4.08
CA GLY A 92 -7.09 -2.03 4.02
C GLY A 92 -7.92 -2.05 5.31
N SER A 93 -7.32 -1.73 6.46
CA SER A 93 -8.01 -1.61 7.75
C SER A 93 -9.02 -0.45 7.80
N SER A 94 -8.87 0.58 6.95
CA SER A 94 -9.82 1.69 6.90
C SER A 94 -11.05 1.33 6.07
N THR A 95 -12.24 1.49 6.64
CA THR A 95 -13.49 1.32 5.89
C THR A 95 -13.68 2.45 4.91
N ARG A 96 -13.90 2.14 3.64
CA ARG A 96 -14.14 3.15 2.58
C ARG A 96 -15.40 2.81 1.83
N SER A 97 -16.20 3.84 1.60
CA SER A 97 -17.34 3.71 0.69
C SER A 97 -16.87 3.61 -0.76
N HIS A 98 -17.70 3.02 -1.63
CA HIS A 98 -17.48 3.00 -3.07
C HIS A 98 -17.33 4.41 -3.68
N ASN A 99 -17.88 5.44 -3.02
CA ASN A 99 -17.74 6.83 -3.46
C ASN A 99 -16.35 7.40 -3.15
N GLN A 100 -15.67 6.88 -2.11
CA GLN A 100 -14.32 7.31 -1.71
C GLN A 100 -13.23 6.55 -2.47
N LEU A 101 -13.43 5.25 -2.75
CA LEU A 101 -12.48 4.42 -3.47
C LEU A 101 -13.22 3.45 -4.38
N ARG A 102 -12.93 3.52 -5.68
CA ARG A 102 -13.40 2.53 -6.66
C ARG A 102 -12.35 2.31 -7.74
N VAL A 103 -12.31 1.09 -8.25
CA VAL A 103 -11.51 0.76 -9.43
C VAL A 103 -12.26 1.19 -10.70
N TYR A 104 -11.53 1.68 -11.70
CA TYR A 104 -12.05 1.86 -13.05
C TYR A 104 -11.90 0.55 -13.82
N ASP A 105 -13.01 -0.17 -13.98
CA ASP A 105 -13.09 -1.44 -14.70
C ASP A 105 -14.35 -1.45 -15.58
N PRO A 106 -14.38 -0.68 -16.68
CA PRO A 106 -15.57 -0.54 -17.52
C PRO A 106 -16.01 -1.86 -18.17
N ASP A 107 -15.06 -2.77 -18.41
CA ASP A 107 -15.29 -4.05 -19.08
C ASP A 107 -15.51 -5.21 -18.10
N ASN A 108 -15.52 -4.94 -16.79
CA ASN A 108 -15.68 -5.94 -15.71
C ASN A 108 -14.72 -7.13 -15.83
N THR A 109 -13.47 -6.85 -16.20
CA THR A 109 -12.44 -7.88 -16.42
C THR A 109 -11.74 -8.29 -15.13
N LEU A 110 -11.84 -7.47 -14.07
CA LEU A 110 -11.24 -7.77 -12.79
C LEU A 110 -12.08 -8.81 -12.04
N SER A 111 -11.43 -9.91 -11.66
CA SER A 111 -12.07 -10.94 -10.84
C SER A 111 -12.27 -10.41 -9.42
N THR A 112 -13.52 -10.43 -8.95
CA THR A 112 -13.83 -10.14 -7.55
C THR A 112 -13.70 -11.40 -6.71
N LEU A 113 -12.87 -11.36 -5.67
CA LEU A 113 -12.85 -12.41 -4.65
C LEU A 113 -14.05 -12.17 -3.71
N ARG A 114 -15.17 -12.85 -3.97
CA ARG A 114 -16.31 -12.86 -3.04
C ARG A 114 -16.12 -14.02 -2.05
N GLY A 115 -16.12 -13.72 -0.75
CA GLY A 115 -16.31 -14.74 0.30
C GLY A 115 -15.06 -15.35 0.92
N LEU A 116 -14.15 -14.55 1.49
CA LEU A 116 -13.37 -15.05 2.63
C LEU A 116 -14.27 -14.97 3.88
N SER A 117 -15.09 -15.99 4.10
CA SER A 117 -15.46 -16.30 5.48
C SER A 117 -14.17 -16.60 6.21
N LYS A 118 -13.92 -15.88 7.31
CA LYS A 118 -12.81 -16.20 8.22
C LYS A 118 -12.92 -17.70 8.55
N PRO A 119 -11.89 -18.53 8.36
CA PRO A 119 -11.96 -19.91 8.81
C PRO A 119 -12.25 -19.85 10.32
N SER A 120 -13.36 -20.47 10.73
CA SER A 120 -13.60 -20.77 12.14
C SER A 120 -12.45 -21.68 12.58
N LEU A 121 -11.62 -21.18 13.50
CA LEU A 121 -10.64 -22.02 14.18
C LEU A 121 -11.39 -23.16 14.90
N PRO A 122 -10.82 -24.38 14.94
CA PRO A 122 -11.34 -25.46 15.77
C PRO A 122 -11.32 -25.10 17.26
#